data_AF-A0A0F9APH5-F1
#
_entry.id   AF-A0A0F9APH5-F1
#
_cell.length_a   1.000
_cell.length_b   1.000
_cell.length_c   1.000
_cell.angle_alpha   90.00
_cell.angle_beta   90.00
_cell.angle_gamma   90.00
#
_symmetry.space_group_name_H-M   'P 1'
#
loop_
_entity.id
_entity.type
_entity.pdbx_description
1 polymer ?
#
loop_
_entity_poly.entity_id
_entity_poly.type
_entity_poly.pdbx_seq_one_letter_code
_entity_poly.pdbx_strand_id
1 'polypeptide(L)'
;YAFGNDFKALHRAEYVRSIGARFTIHDCETAWDESVDGDVTVTVDTTYKVQGNNSNKMVIAAGASAADILATDDITEVDISTCDKVEIFIRSTVALDAGDIQLLLDDTASCASPVESIDIPATVANTSTTHTITLADPSGDTAIISVGIKLITDKGAMTLYVDRIRAVNSNQKKYEDLSADQWDVVKGSSPTFKLVGSGLSVVGGDNEIRLSGYAAPDIMSDETTDCEIDPAYVIAATTGRLLTAHAKSRQLSIVDREALGEKWLERAEKIKPYLSVDYAMNTKWV
;
A
#
# COMPACT_ATOMS: atom_id res chain seq x y z
N TYR A 1 10.46 4.45 3.77
CA TYR A 1 9.03 4.48 4.11
C TYR A 1 8.91 4.42 5.63
N ALA A 2 8.08 5.27 6.24
CA ALA A 2 7.77 5.19 7.67
C ALA A 2 6.59 4.22 7.84
N PHE A 3 6.70 3.27 8.77
CA PHE A 3 5.61 2.33 9.04
C PHE A 3 4.46 3.06 9.75
N GLY A 4 3.20 2.68 9.45
CA GLY A 4 2.07 3.03 10.30
C GLY A 4 2.31 2.53 11.73
N ASN A 5 1.70 3.18 12.73
CA ASN A 5 1.89 2.85 14.15
C ASN A 5 1.50 1.40 14.52
N ASP A 6 0.88 0.68 13.59
CA ASP A 6 0.31 -0.65 13.75
C ASP A 6 1.34 -1.78 13.68
N PHE A 7 2.55 -1.52 13.16
CA PHE A 7 3.62 -2.52 13.07
C PHE A 7 4.67 -2.33 14.18
N LYS A 8 4.87 -3.36 15.01
CA LYS A 8 5.93 -3.37 16.04
C LYS A 8 7.14 -4.22 15.65
N ALA A 9 6.98 -5.19 14.75
CA ALA A 9 8.08 -5.95 14.16
C ALA A 9 7.75 -6.37 12.72
N LEU A 10 8.75 -6.36 11.82
CA LEU A 10 8.61 -6.92 10.47
C LEU A 10 8.98 -8.41 10.49
N HIS A 11 8.13 -9.22 9.90
CA HIS A 11 8.39 -10.64 9.68
C HIS A 11 9.21 -10.84 8.41
N ARG A 12 8.69 -10.29 7.30
CA ARG A 12 9.13 -10.59 5.95
C ARG A 12 9.03 -9.36 5.06
N ALA A 13 9.97 -9.23 4.14
CA ALA A 13 9.92 -8.30 3.04
C ALA A 13 9.93 -9.11 1.73
N GLU A 14 9.02 -8.81 0.84
CA GLU A 14 8.87 -9.45 -0.46
C GLU A 14 8.86 -8.38 -1.54
N TYR A 15 9.30 -8.72 -2.75
CA TYR A 15 9.21 -7.83 -3.90
C TYR A 15 8.43 -8.49 -5.04
N VAL A 16 7.82 -7.68 -5.89
CA VAL A 16 7.17 -8.19 -7.11
C VAL A 16 8.26 -8.62 -8.10
N ARG A 17 8.40 -9.94 -8.28
CA ARG A 17 9.34 -10.54 -9.24
C ARG A 17 8.82 -10.48 -10.66
N SER A 18 7.51 -10.69 -10.85
CA SER A 18 6.88 -10.67 -12.16
C SER A 18 5.38 -10.41 -12.06
N ILE A 19 4.81 -9.83 -13.11
CA ILE A 19 3.37 -9.64 -13.27
C ILE A 19 2.95 -10.41 -14.54
N GLY A 20 1.94 -11.27 -14.44
CA GLY A 20 1.49 -12.11 -15.56
C GLY A 20 0.85 -11.30 -16.70
N ALA A 21 -0.12 -10.45 -16.38
CA ALA A 21 -0.78 -9.56 -17.34
C ALA A 21 -0.46 -8.10 -17.01
N ARG A 22 0.18 -7.43 -17.97
CA ARG A 22 0.47 -6.00 -17.94
C ARG A 22 0.31 -5.45 -19.35
N PHE A 23 -0.41 -4.36 -19.49
CA PHE A 23 -0.59 -3.67 -20.75
C PHE A 23 -0.17 -2.22 -20.59
N THR A 24 0.72 -1.75 -21.46
CA THR A 24 1.05 -0.33 -21.52
C THR A 24 -0.09 0.37 -22.22
N ILE A 25 -0.72 1.33 -21.52
CA ILE A 25 -1.73 2.21 -22.09
C ILE A 25 -1.03 3.37 -22.78
N HIS A 26 -0.09 4.02 -22.06
CA HIS A 26 0.70 5.12 -22.60
C HIS A 26 2.08 5.18 -21.93
N ASP A 27 3.15 5.33 -22.72
CA ASP A 27 4.53 5.44 -22.21
C ASP A 27 5.03 6.89 -22.08
N CYS A 28 4.26 7.86 -22.56
CA CYS A 28 4.53 9.30 -22.44
C CYS A 28 5.83 9.76 -23.12
N GLU A 29 6.27 9.03 -24.14
CA GLU A 29 7.48 9.39 -24.89
C GLU A 29 7.28 10.56 -25.87
N THR A 30 6.02 10.85 -26.21
CA THR A 30 5.55 11.98 -27.01
C THR A 30 4.60 12.87 -26.20
N ALA A 31 4.54 14.15 -26.58
CA ALA A 31 3.60 15.09 -25.96
C ALA A 31 2.17 14.70 -26.38
N TRP A 32 1.25 14.66 -25.42
CA TRP A 32 -0.16 14.40 -25.73
C TRP A 32 -0.73 15.50 -26.62
N ASP A 33 -1.38 15.10 -27.72
CA ASP A 33 -1.82 16.03 -28.76
C ASP A 33 -3.18 15.73 -29.41
N GLU A 34 -3.91 14.70 -28.96
CA GLU A 34 -5.27 14.42 -29.44
C GLU A 34 -6.24 15.58 -29.11
N SER A 35 -6.19 16.07 -27.87
CA SER A 35 -6.92 17.26 -27.43
C SER A 35 -6.17 17.94 -26.30
N VAL A 36 -6.01 19.26 -26.36
CA VAL A 36 -5.35 20.05 -25.33
C VAL A 36 -6.20 21.27 -25.03
N ASP A 37 -6.56 21.46 -23.77
CA ASP A 37 -7.31 22.63 -23.34
C ASP A 37 -6.51 23.92 -23.60
N GLY A 38 -7.22 25.01 -23.91
CA GLY A 38 -6.59 26.29 -24.26
C GLY A 38 -5.72 26.90 -23.15
N ASP A 39 -5.96 26.52 -21.90
CA ASP A 39 -5.19 26.94 -20.73
C ASP A 39 -4.07 25.94 -20.38
N VAL A 40 -3.82 24.92 -21.20
CA VAL A 40 -2.79 23.90 -20.98
C VAL A 40 -1.76 23.93 -22.10
N THR A 41 -0.48 23.82 -21.73
CA THR A 41 0.62 23.58 -22.67
C THR A 41 1.27 22.25 -22.35
N VAL A 42 1.15 21.28 -23.26
CA VAL A 42 1.77 19.96 -23.14
C VAL A 42 3.10 19.93 -23.88
N THR A 43 4.13 19.42 -23.22
CA THR A 43 5.47 19.20 -23.77
C THR A 43 6.07 17.94 -23.18
N VAL A 44 7.13 17.40 -23.79
CA VAL A 44 7.91 16.31 -23.19
C VAL A 44 8.93 16.86 -22.19
N ASP A 45 9.17 16.14 -21.10
CA ASP A 45 10.19 16.45 -20.09
C ASP A 45 11.18 15.29 -19.89
N THR A 46 12.48 15.61 -19.87
CA THR A 46 13.56 14.63 -19.68
C THR A 46 14.08 14.58 -18.25
N THR A 47 13.45 15.29 -17.31
CA THR A 47 13.92 15.42 -15.92
C THR A 47 13.17 14.43 -15.03
N TYR A 48 11.85 14.55 -15.00
CA TYR A 48 10.94 13.79 -14.14
C TYR A 48 10.25 12.68 -14.93
N LYS A 49 10.97 11.59 -15.17
CA LYS A 49 10.47 10.39 -15.85
C LYS A 49 10.85 9.12 -15.09
N VAL A 50 10.11 8.06 -15.35
CA VAL A 50 10.23 6.73 -14.76
C VAL A 50 10.31 5.66 -15.85
N GLN A 51 9.53 5.79 -16.93
CA GLN A 51 9.62 4.93 -18.10
C GLN A 51 10.32 5.69 -19.24
N GLY A 52 11.08 4.95 -20.05
CA GLY A 52 11.71 5.52 -21.25
C GLY A 52 12.65 6.69 -20.99
N ASN A 53 12.60 7.70 -21.86
CA ASN A 53 13.46 8.88 -21.81
C ASN A 53 12.71 10.15 -21.42
N ASN A 54 11.39 10.17 -21.56
CA ASN A 54 10.56 11.36 -21.42
C ASN A 54 9.36 11.11 -20.48
N SER A 55 8.69 12.19 -20.12
CA SER A 55 7.35 12.17 -19.54
C SER A 55 6.52 13.31 -20.12
N ASN A 56 5.21 13.25 -19.96
CA ASN A 56 4.33 14.35 -20.35
C ASN A 56 4.33 15.42 -19.28
N LYS A 57 4.75 16.64 -19.65
CA LYS A 57 4.70 17.83 -18.82
C LYS A 57 3.57 18.73 -19.30
N MET A 58 2.55 18.85 -18.46
CA MET A 58 1.39 19.71 -18.67
C MET A 58 1.55 20.96 -17.81
N VAL A 59 1.79 22.10 -18.45
CA VAL A 59 1.79 23.41 -17.79
C VAL A 59 0.37 23.96 -17.85
N ILE A 60 -0.29 24.00 -16.70
CA ILE A 60 -1.70 24.39 -16.55
C ILE A 60 -1.72 25.85 -16.07
N ALA A 61 -2.32 26.72 -16.86
CA ALA A 61 -2.50 28.13 -16.55
C ALA A 61 -3.67 28.35 -15.57
N ALA A 62 -3.72 29.52 -14.94
CA ALA A 62 -4.77 29.86 -13.98
C ALA A 62 -6.16 30.04 -14.60
N GLY A 63 -6.31 29.93 -15.93
CA GLY A 63 -7.60 29.94 -16.62
C GLY A 63 -8.31 28.58 -16.61
N ALA A 64 -7.56 27.49 -16.40
CA ALA A 64 -8.11 26.14 -16.35
C ALA A 64 -9.12 26.03 -15.19
N SER A 65 -10.32 25.57 -15.51
CA SER A 65 -11.45 25.51 -14.61
C SER A 65 -11.71 24.09 -14.11
N ALA A 66 -12.46 24.01 -13.00
CA ALA A 66 -12.97 22.73 -12.52
C ALA A 66 -13.82 22.04 -13.59
N ALA A 67 -13.65 20.72 -13.69
CA ALA A 67 -14.22 19.81 -14.68
C ALA A 67 -13.62 19.87 -16.10
N ASP A 68 -12.60 20.68 -16.36
CA ASP A 68 -11.92 20.70 -17.66
C ASP A 68 -11.09 19.42 -17.88
N ILE A 69 -11.16 18.88 -19.10
CA ILE A 69 -10.23 17.86 -19.57
C ILE A 69 -8.98 18.60 -20.04
N LEU A 70 -7.88 18.46 -19.30
CA LEU A 70 -6.67 19.25 -19.50
C LEU A 70 -5.95 18.86 -20.80
N ALA A 71 -5.81 17.56 -21.00
CA ALA A 71 -5.24 17.00 -22.21
C ALA A 71 -5.66 15.53 -22.36
N THR A 72 -5.75 15.08 -23.60
CA THR A 72 -5.92 13.67 -23.99
C THR A 72 -4.92 13.29 -25.06
N ASP A 73 -4.70 11.99 -25.21
CA ASP A 73 -3.96 11.40 -26.32
C ASP A 73 -4.70 10.19 -26.87
N ASP A 74 -4.62 10.00 -28.19
CA ASP A 74 -5.09 8.80 -28.84
C ASP A 74 -4.02 7.72 -28.74
N ILE A 75 -4.46 6.49 -28.51
CA ILE A 75 -3.59 5.33 -28.40
C ILE A 75 -4.01 4.26 -29.37
N THR A 76 -3.08 3.33 -29.63
CA THR A 76 -3.47 2.08 -30.27
C THR A 76 -4.41 1.34 -29.34
N GLU A 77 -5.56 0.92 -29.87
CA GLU A 77 -6.58 0.16 -29.16
C GLU A 77 -5.96 -0.94 -28.30
N VAL A 78 -6.32 -0.96 -27.02
CA VAL A 78 -5.84 -1.93 -26.05
C VAL A 78 -7.00 -2.54 -25.26
N ASP A 79 -7.03 -3.87 -25.23
CA ASP A 79 -7.91 -4.65 -24.37
C ASP A 79 -7.23 -4.84 -23.01
N ILE A 80 -7.75 -4.20 -21.98
CA ILE A 80 -7.27 -4.31 -20.59
C ILE A 80 -8.26 -5.09 -19.72
N SER A 81 -9.22 -5.79 -20.30
CA SER A 81 -10.32 -6.45 -19.58
C SER A 81 -9.90 -7.56 -18.62
N THR A 82 -8.65 -8.00 -18.74
CA THR A 82 -8.01 -8.99 -17.86
C THR A 82 -7.28 -8.37 -16.67
N CYS A 83 -7.20 -7.04 -16.58
CA CYS A 83 -6.56 -6.30 -15.49
C CYS A 83 -7.58 -5.90 -14.42
N ASP A 84 -7.10 -5.49 -13.25
CA ASP A 84 -7.95 -5.04 -12.13
C ASP A 84 -7.49 -3.69 -11.56
N LYS A 85 -6.29 -3.23 -11.94
CA LYS A 85 -5.71 -1.98 -11.48
C LYS A 85 -5.01 -1.24 -12.62
N VAL A 86 -4.96 0.08 -12.49
CA VAL A 86 -4.11 0.96 -13.28
C VAL A 86 -2.96 1.47 -12.42
N GLU A 87 -1.76 1.51 -12.99
CA GLU A 87 -0.59 2.15 -12.41
C GLU A 87 -0.26 3.39 -13.24
N ILE A 88 -0.09 4.52 -12.56
CA ILE A 88 0.22 5.82 -13.18
C ILE A 88 1.26 6.55 -12.34
N PHE A 89 2.26 7.13 -13.00
CA PHE A 89 3.21 8.02 -12.37
C PHE A 89 2.73 9.47 -12.45
N ILE A 90 2.70 10.14 -11.29
CA ILE A 90 2.31 11.54 -11.18
C ILE A 90 3.33 12.31 -10.33
N ARG A 91 3.67 13.51 -10.80
CA ARG A 91 4.31 14.55 -10.00
C ARG A 91 3.61 15.88 -10.26
N SER A 92 3.26 16.62 -9.21
CA SER A 92 2.69 17.96 -9.33
C SER A 92 3.56 18.99 -8.60
N THR A 93 3.59 20.23 -9.10
CA THR A 93 4.24 21.35 -8.39
C THR A 93 3.44 21.84 -7.18
N VAL A 94 2.14 21.53 -7.12
CA VAL A 94 1.24 21.84 -6.01
C VAL A 94 0.80 20.55 -5.31
N ALA A 95 0.26 20.66 -4.10
CA ALA A 95 -0.32 19.52 -3.40
C ALA A 95 -1.72 19.25 -3.97
N LEU A 96 -2.00 17.98 -4.24
CA LEU A 96 -3.30 17.50 -4.71
C LEU A 96 -3.94 16.66 -3.61
N ASP A 97 -5.19 16.95 -3.31
CA ASP A 97 -6.04 16.09 -2.49
C ASP A 97 -6.59 14.94 -3.36
N ALA A 98 -7.08 13.88 -2.71
CA ALA A 98 -7.64 12.74 -3.46
C ALA A 98 -8.86 13.21 -4.27
N GLY A 99 -8.86 12.87 -5.57
CA GLY A 99 -9.94 13.25 -6.49
C GLY A 99 -9.87 14.68 -7.03
N ASP A 100 -8.82 15.46 -6.73
CA ASP A 100 -8.62 16.77 -7.37
C ASP A 100 -8.38 16.65 -8.88
N ILE A 101 -7.78 15.53 -9.31
CA ILE A 101 -7.59 15.16 -10.71
C ILE A 101 -8.04 13.72 -10.94
N GLN A 102 -8.48 13.43 -12.17
CA GLN A 102 -8.91 12.11 -12.61
C GLN A 102 -8.12 11.66 -13.83
N LEU A 103 -7.80 10.37 -13.87
CA LEU A 103 -7.41 9.67 -15.10
C LEU A 103 -8.69 9.22 -15.81
N LEU A 104 -8.77 9.53 -17.10
CA LEU A 104 -9.84 9.08 -17.98
C LEU A 104 -9.29 8.00 -18.91
N LEU A 105 -10.00 6.89 -19.06
CA LEU A 105 -9.78 5.91 -20.11
C LEU A 105 -11.08 5.75 -20.89
N ASP A 106 -11.00 5.74 -22.21
CA ASP A 106 -12.19 5.77 -23.05
C ASP A 106 -12.02 4.92 -24.32
N ASP A 107 -13.15 4.39 -24.80
CA ASP A 107 -13.30 3.75 -26.11
C ASP A 107 -13.74 4.74 -27.20
N THR A 108 -13.87 6.03 -26.85
CA THR A 108 -14.08 7.14 -27.78
C THR A 108 -12.93 8.15 -27.77
N ALA A 109 -12.79 8.87 -28.89
CA ALA A 109 -11.77 9.90 -29.03
C ALA A 109 -11.96 11.06 -28.04
N SER A 110 -10.86 11.65 -27.61
CA SER A 110 -10.79 12.80 -26.68
C SER A 110 -11.44 12.56 -25.33
N CYS A 111 -11.57 11.30 -24.91
CA CYS A 111 -12.27 10.92 -23.69
C CYS A 111 -13.67 11.56 -23.60
N ALA A 112 -14.42 11.59 -24.71
CA ALA A 112 -15.71 12.27 -24.79
C ALA A 112 -16.80 11.61 -23.93
N SER A 113 -16.68 10.31 -23.65
CA SER A 113 -17.58 9.54 -22.80
C SER A 113 -16.81 8.47 -22.00
N PRO A 114 -15.95 8.88 -21.04
CA PRO A 114 -15.00 7.99 -20.40
C PRO A 114 -15.67 6.74 -19.82
N VAL A 115 -15.17 5.58 -20.21
CA VAL A 115 -15.56 4.29 -19.64
C VAL A 115 -15.05 4.17 -18.21
N GLU A 116 -13.84 4.65 -17.96
CA GLU A 116 -13.22 4.73 -16.64
C GLU A 116 -12.93 6.19 -16.28
N SER A 117 -13.32 6.58 -15.06
CA SER A 117 -13.00 7.87 -14.46
C SER A 117 -12.44 7.63 -13.07
N ILE A 118 -11.12 7.69 -12.96
CA ILE A 118 -10.38 7.17 -11.82
C ILE A 118 -9.75 8.32 -11.06
N ASP A 119 -10.19 8.53 -9.82
CA ASP A 119 -9.63 9.53 -8.92
C ASP A 119 -8.17 9.22 -8.60
N ILE A 120 -7.29 10.19 -8.85
CA ILE A 120 -5.90 10.08 -8.43
C ILE A 120 -5.82 10.34 -6.92
N PRO A 121 -5.14 9.46 -6.15
CA PRO A 121 -4.93 9.69 -4.72
C PRO A 121 -4.16 10.97 -4.42
N ALA A 122 -4.25 11.41 -3.16
CA ALA A 122 -3.55 12.60 -2.70
C ALA A 122 -2.05 12.54 -3.04
N THR A 123 -1.54 13.62 -3.63
CA THR A 123 -0.17 13.72 -4.10
C THR A 123 0.51 14.92 -3.45
N VAL A 124 1.62 14.67 -2.77
CA VAL A 124 2.41 15.72 -2.13
C VAL A 124 3.12 16.56 -3.19
N ALA A 125 3.09 17.88 -3.01
CA ALA A 125 3.78 18.82 -3.88
C ALA A 125 5.25 18.44 -4.08
N ASN A 126 5.73 18.55 -5.31
CA ASN A 126 7.11 18.29 -5.70
C ASN A 126 7.63 16.91 -5.31
N THR A 127 6.73 15.93 -5.18
CA THR A 127 7.08 14.53 -4.92
C THR A 127 6.64 13.68 -6.10
N SER A 128 7.53 12.80 -6.52
CA SER A 128 7.30 11.86 -7.62
C SER A 128 6.67 10.60 -7.04
N THR A 129 5.43 10.29 -7.42
CA THR A 129 4.65 9.21 -6.82
C THR A 129 4.04 8.34 -7.92
N THR A 130 4.17 7.01 -7.78
CA THR A 130 3.37 6.08 -8.59
C THR A 130 2.16 5.65 -7.78
N HIS A 131 0.98 5.81 -8.36
CA HIS A 131 -0.27 5.36 -7.78
C HIS A 131 -0.70 4.07 -8.45
N THR A 132 -1.15 3.11 -7.64
CA THR A 132 -1.76 1.86 -8.10
C THR A 132 -3.23 1.89 -7.67
N ILE A 133 -4.14 2.10 -8.62
CA ILE A 133 -5.55 2.43 -8.38
C ILE A 133 -6.43 1.32 -8.98
N THR A 134 -7.53 0.99 -8.32
CA THR A 134 -8.48 -0.04 -8.79
C THR A 134 -9.32 0.49 -9.95
N LEU A 135 -9.50 -0.32 -11.01
CA LEU A 135 -10.43 -0.02 -12.11
C LEU A 135 -11.88 -0.19 -11.63
N ALA A 136 -12.82 0.62 -12.11
CA ALA A 136 -14.21 0.59 -11.66
C ALA A 136 -15.01 -0.59 -12.27
N ASP A 137 -14.88 -0.83 -13.57
CA ASP A 137 -15.47 -1.96 -14.30
C ASP A 137 -14.47 -2.52 -15.33
N PRO A 138 -13.41 -3.21 -14.86
CA PRO A 138 -12.39 -3.74 -15.76
C PRO A 138 -12.97 -4.67 -16.83
N SER A 139 -14.09 -5.36 -16.58
CA SER A 139 -14.65 -6.30 -17.55
C SER A 139 -15.18 -5.63 -18.83
N GLY A 140 -15.49 -4.33 -18.76
CA GLY A 140 -15.94 -3.52 -19.89
C GLY A 140 -14.79 -2.96 -20.75
N ASP A 141 -13.57 -2.90 -20.22
CA ASP A 141 -12.42 -2.21 -20.81
C ASP A 141 -11.75 -3.00 -21.94
N THR A 142 -12.51 -3.29 -23.00
CA THR A 142 -12.11 -4.19 -24.09
C THR A 142 -11.46 -3.49 -25.28
N ALA A 143 -11.63 -2.17 -25.41
CA ALA A 143 -11.16 -1.40 -26.56
C ALA A 143 -10.84 0.04 -26.18
N ILE A 144 -9.93 0.24 -25.22
CA ILE A 144 -9.50 1.59 -24.82
C ILE A 144 -8.65 2.19 -25.94
N ILE A 145 -9.05 3.37 -26.45
CA ILE A 145 -8.38 4.08 -27.55
C ILE A 145 -7.94 5.50 -27.18
N SER A 146 -8.39 6.04 -26.04
CA SER A 146 -8.00 7.38 -25.59
C SER A 146 -7.69 7.37 -24.09
N VAL A 147 -6.71 8.19 -23.71
CA VAL A 147 -6.32 8.44 -22.32
C VAL A 147 -6.32 9.94 -22.06
N GLY A 148 -6.79 10.36 -20.89
CA GLY A 148 -6.92 11.77 -20.57
C GLY A 148 -6.68 12.09 -19.10
N ILE A 149 -6.33 13.35 -18.82
CA ILE A 149 -6.32 13.89 -17.46
C ILE A 149 -7.37 14.98 -17.35
N LYS A 150 -8.23 14.85 -16.34
CA LYS A 150 -9.27 15.82 -16.01
C LYS A 150 -8.99 16.50 -14.70
N LEU A 151 -9.17 17.82 -14.66
CA LEU A 151 -9.14 18.62 -13.45
C LEU A 151 -10.54 18.63 -12.83
N ILE A 152 -10.69 18.19 -11.59
CA ILE A 152 -11.98 18.19 -10.89
C ILE A 152 -12.09 19.40 -9.97
N THR A 153 -11.01 19.72 -9.26
CA THR A 153 -10.91 20.89 -8.40
C THR A 153 -9.90 21.86 -8.99
N ASP A 154 -10.28 23.12 -9.17
CA ASP A 154 -9.32 24.16 -9.54
C ASP A 154 -8.26 24.35 -8.43
N LYS A 155 -6.98 24.17 -8.80
CA LYS A 155 -5.81 24.36 -7.92
C LYS A 155 -4.98 25.59 -8.31
N GLY A 156 -5.48 26.42 -9.22
CA GLY A 156 -4.78 27.49 -9.88
C GLY A 156 -3.67 26.97 -10.81
N ALA A 157 -2.75 27.85 -11.18
CA ALA A 157 -1.65 27.49 -12.07
C ALA A 157 -0.74 26.43 -11.44
N MET A 158 -0.50 25.33 -12.16
CA MET A 158 0.37 24.24 -11.72
C MET A 158 1.07 23.56 -12.90
N THR A 159 2.07 22.73 -12.62
CA THR A 159 2.66 21.84 -13.63
C THR A 159 2.50 20.40 -13.16
N LEU A 160 1.88 19.59 -14.00
CA LEU A 160 1.69 18.17 -13.81
C LEU A 160 2.65 17.41 -14.72
N TYR A 161 3.31 16.39 -14.18
CA TYR A 161 4.11 15.43 -14.94
C TYR A 161 3.43 14.07 -14.85
N VAL A 162 3.18 13.47 -16.01
CA VAL A 162 2.49 12.18 -16.15
C VAL A 162 3.39 11.23 -16.94
N ASP A 163 3.54 10.02 -16.43
CA ASP A 163 4.34 8.98 -17.07
C ASP A 163 3.77 7.59 -16.75
N ARG A 164 4.20 6.57 -17.49
CA ARG A 164 3.98 5.14 -17.21
C ARG A 164 2.54 4.84 -16.84
N ILE A 165 1.64 4.96 -17.81
CA ILE A 165 0.25 4.56 -17.64
C ILE A 165 0.12 3.12 -18.11
N ARG A 166 -0.23 2.21 -17.21
CA ARG A 166 -0.35 0.79 -17.53
C ARG A 166 -1.45 0.11 -16.72
N ALA A 167 -2.15 -0.82 -17.35
CA ALA A 167 -3.04 -1.73 -16.66
C ALA A 167 -2.26 -2.96 -16.15
N VAL A 168 -2.58 -3.42 -14.94
CA VAL A 168 -1.97 -4.60 -14.33
C VAL A 168 -3.05 -5.49 -13.71
N ASN A 169 -2.81 -6.81 -13.75
CA ASN A 169 -3.58 -7.76 -12.96
C ASN A 169 -2.85 -8.05 -11.65
N SER A 170 -3.41 -7.53 -10.55
CA SER A 170 -2.85 -7.65 -9.21
C SER A 170 -2.86 -9.08 -8.68
N ASN A 171 -3.81 -9.92 -9.11
CA ASN A 171 -3.87 -11.35 -8.77
C ASN A 171 -2.75 -12.17 -9.43
N GLN A 172 -2.11 -11.63 -10.47
CA GLN A 172 -0.99 -12.28 -11.15
C GLN A 172 0.38 -11.72 -10.74
N LYS A 173 0.44 -10.88 -9.69
CA LYS A 173 1.70 -10.45 -9.08
C LYS A 173 2.34 -11.65 -8.36
N LYS A 174 3.50 -12.08 -8.85
CA LYS A 174 4.33 -13.10 -8.18
C LYS A 174 5.33 -12.40 -7.29
N TYR A 175 5.21 -12.67 -5.99
CA TYR A 175 6.11 -12.15 -4.97
C TYR A 175 7.26 -13.13 -4.73
N GLU A 176 8.45 -12.59 -4.50
CA GLU A 176 9.62 -13.34 -4.08
C GLU A 176 10.18 -12.70 -2.80
N ASP A 177 10.66 -13.55 -1.90
CA ASP A 177 11.21 -13.11 -0.62
C ASP A 177 12.50 -12.32 -0.83
N LEU A 178 12.60 -11.15 -0.20
CA LEU A 178 13.90 -10.50 -0.02
C LEU A 178 14.65 -11.23 1.08
N SER A 179 15.78 -11.82 0.70
CA SER A 179 16.62 -12.53 1.64
C SER A 179 17.12 -11.59 2.74
N ALA A 180 17.44 -12.15 3.90
CA ALA A 180 17.83 -11.35 5.05
C ALA A 180 19.02 -10.42 4.77
N ASP A 181 19.94 -10.77 3.87
CA ASP A 181 21.08 -9.94 3.47
C ASP A 181 20.75 -8.83 2.45
N GLN A 182 19.51 -8.77 1.94
CA GLN A 182 19.08 -7.79 0.94
C GLN A 182 18.38 -6.57 1.55
N TRP A 183 18.02 -6.63 2.82
CA TRP A 183 17.37 -5.53 3.51
C TRP A 183 17.80 -5.42 4.97
N ASP A 184 17.62 -4.23 5.51
CA ASP A 184 17.97 -3.87 6.87
C ASP A 184 16.99 -2.84 7.45
N VAL A 185 17.12 -2.57 8.74
CA VAL A 185 16.31 -1.59 9.47
C VAL A 185 17.22 -0.53 10.05
N VAL A 186 16.97 0.73 9.71
CA VAL A 186 17.64 1.84 10.38
C VAL A 186 16.87 2.13 11.66
N LYS A 187 17.46 1.75 12.80
CA LYS A 187 16.91 1.96 14.13
C LYS A 187 16.93 3.45 14.51
N GLY A 188 15.84 3.94 15.09
CA GLY A 188 15.67 5.33 15.52
C GLY A 188 14.32 5.53 16.19
N SER A 189 13.95 6.78 16.53
CA SER A 189 12.61 7.10 17.06
C SER A 189 11.48 6.77 16.08
N SER A 190 11.80 6.75 14.79
CA SER A 190 10.95 6.25 13.71
C SER A 190 11.78 5.26 12.89
N PRO A 191 11.71 3.95 13.17
CA PRO A 191 12.49 2.96 12.44
C PRO A 191 12.09 2.96 10.96
N THR A 192 13.07 2.90 10.08
CA THR A 192 12.84 2.91 8.63
C THR A 192 13.38 1.64 7.96
N PHE A 193 12.61 1.13 7.01
CA PHE A 193 13.06 0.04 6.14
C PHE A 193 14.09 0.57 5.14
N LYS A 194 15.18 -0.19 4.97
CA LYS A 194 16.25 0.14 4.03
C LYS A 194 16.59 -1.09 3.19
N LEU A 195 16.58 -0.93 1.87
CA LEU A 195 17.26 -1.86 0.97
C LEU A 195 18.77 -1.62 1.04
N VAL A 196 19.54 -2.69 1.20
CA VAL A 196 21.00 -2.62 1.02
C VAL A 196 21.34 -2.82 -0.46
N GLY A 197 22.61 -2.60 -0.85
CA GLY A 197 22.99 -2.60 -2.27
C GLY A 197 22.62 -3.87 -3.04
N SER A 198 22.73 -5.04 -2.41
CA SER A 198 22.28 -6.33 -2.98
C SER A 198 20.76 -6.37 -3.18
N GLY A 199 19.97 -5.90 -2.21
CA GLY A 199 18.52 -5.81 -2.34
C GLY A 199 18.07 -4.81 -3.39
N LEU A 200 18.76 -3.67 -3.51
CA LEU A 200 18.45 -2.70 -4.57
C LEU A 200 18.66 -3.29 -5.97
N SER A 201 19.69 -4.14 -6.13
CA SER A 201 19.94 -4.84 -7.39
C SER A 201 18.89 -5.90 -7.72
N VAL A 202 18.23 -6.47 -6.72
CA VAL A 202 17.23 -7.55 -6.88
C VAL A 202 15.83 -6.98 -7.04
N VAL A 203 15.46 -6.01 -6.20
CA VAL A 203 14.21 -5.27 -6.33
C VAL A 203 14.21 -4.46 -7.62
N GLY A 204 15.32 -3.89 -8.05
CA GLY A 204 15.32 -2.92 -9.15
C GLY A 204 14.67 -1.59 -8.75
N GLY A 205 14.47 -0.70 -9.72
CA GLY A 205 14.03 0.69 -9.46
C GLY A 205 12.60 0.81 -8.92
N ASP A 206 11.61 0.39 -9.72
CA ASP A 206 10.20 0.74 -9.47
C ASP A 206 9.32 -0.46 -9.11
N ASN A 207 9.91 -1.51 -8.53
CA ASN A 207 9.14 -2.68 -8.12
C ASN A 207 8.50 -2.44 -6.75
N GLU A 208 7.24 -2.90 -6.63
CA GLU A 208 6.53 -2.85 -5.36
C GLU A 208 7.17 -3.81 -4.34
N ILE A 209 7.22 -3.35 -3.09
CA ILE A 209 7.69 -4.13 -1.95
C ILE A 209 6.49 -4.36 -1.04
N ARG A 210 6.25 -5.63 -0.71
CA ARG A 210 5.28 -6.03 0.31
C ARG A 210 6.01 -6.25 1.62
N LEU A 211 5.58 -5.55 2.65
CA LEU A 211 6.09 -5.67 4.01
C LEU A 211 5.03 -6.39 4.85
N SER A 212 5.41 -7.52 5.44
CA SER A 212 4.54 -8.28 6.34
C SER A 212 5.16 -8.25 7.72
N GLY A 213 4.38 -7.84 8.71
CA GLY A 213 4.81 -7.71 10.09
C GLY A 213 3.68 -8.03 11.06
N TYR A 214 3.95 -7.84 12.35
CA TYR A 214 3.01 -8.10 13.43
C TYR A 214 2.76 -6.84 14.24
N ALA A 215 1.52 -6.69 14.71
CA ALA A 215 1.24 -5.90 15.89
C ALA A 215 1.77 -6.67 17.10
N ALA A 216 2.46 -5.99 18.02
CA ALA A 216 2.78 -6.63 19.30
C ALA A 216 1.48 -6.80 20.07
N PRO A 217 1.32 -7.89 20.85
CA PRO A 217 0.17 -8.00 21.69
C PRO A 217 0.17 -6.86 22.72
N ASP A 218 -0.99 -6.28 22.98
CA ASP A 218 -1.11 -5.20 23.96
C ASP A 218 -0.70 -5.72 25.33
N ILE A 219 0.24 -5.01 25.97
CA ILE A 219 0.64 -5.31 27.34
C ILE A 219 -0.57 -4.97 28.21
N MET A 220 -1.03 -5.93 29.02
CA MET A 220 -2.02 -5.63 30.05
C MET A 220 -1.47 -4.53 30.97
N SER A 221 -2.05 -3.35 30.86
CA SER A 221 -1.81 -2.21 31.74
C SER A 221 -3.09 -1.88 32.50
N ASP A 222 -2.98 -1.02 33.52
CA ASP A 222 -4.13 -0.59 34.33
C ASP A 222 -5.23 0.11 33.50
N GLU A 223 -4.93 0.51 32.26
CA GLU A 223 -5.81 1.24 31.35
C GLU A 223 -6.25 0.42 30.12
N THR A 224 -5.86 -0.85 30.01
CA THR A 224 -6.16 -1.68 28.84
C THR A 224 -7.61 -2.18 28.89
N THR A 225 -8.44 -1.84 27.90
CA THR A 225 -9.86 -2.27 27.81
C THR A 225 -10.04 -3.65 27.18
N ASP A 226 -9.04 -4.14 26.45
CA ASP A 226 -9.12 -5.36 25.64
C ASP A 226 -8.03 -6.38 26.04
N CYS A 227 -8.42 -7.63 26.24
CA CYS A 227 -7.52 -8.71 26.61
C CYS A 227 -7.27 -9.64 25.41
N GLU A 228 -6.10 -9.53 24.79
CA GLU A 228 -5.72 -10.39 23.66
C GLU A 228 -5.25 -11.79 24.06
N ILE A 229 -4.96 -11.99 25.34
CA ILE A 229 -4.69 -13.31 25.92
C ILE A 229 -6.02 -14.01 26.18
N ASP A 230 -6.14 -15.30 25.85
CA ASP A 230 -7.35 -16.07 26.16
C ASP A 230 -7.76 -15.92 27.64
N PRO A 231 -8.94 -15.36 27.94
CA PRO A 231 -9.43 -15.18 29.30
C PRO A 231 -9.42 -16.48 30.11
N ALA A 232 -9.61 -17.63 29.47
CA ALA A 232 -9.57 -18.94 30.13
C ALA A 232 -8.18 -19.27 30.68
N TYR A 233 -7.11 -18.85 30.00
CA TYR A 233 -5.74 -18.99 30.50
C TYR A 233 -5.50 -18.09 31.71
N VAL A 234 -5.90 -16.81 31.62
CA VAL A 234 -5.74 -15.83 32.71
C VAL A 234 -6.46 -16.30 33.97
N ILE A 235 -7.71 -16.76 33.83
CA ILE A 235 -8.52 -17.29 34.94
C ILE A 235 -7.85 -18.52 35.55
N ALA A 236 -7.42 -19.49 34.72
CA ALA A 236 -6.82 -20.73 35.20
C ALA A 236 -5.48 -20.50 35.91
N ALA A 237 -4.59 -19.69 35.32
CA ALA A 237 -3.28 -19.37 35.89
C ALA A 237 -3.40 -18.59 37.20
N THR A 238 -4.29 -17.58 37.24
CA THR A 238 -4.49 -16.75 38.44
C THR A 238 -5.13 -17.55 39.57
N THR A 239 -6.16 -18.35 39.26
CA THR A 239 -6.84 -19.20 40.25
C THR A 239 -5.89 -20.24 40.83
N GLY A 240 -5.10 -20.90 39.98
CA GLY A 240 -4.10 -21.87 40.41
C GLY A 240 -3.05 -21.25 41.33
N ARG A 241 -2.48 -20.10 40.95
CA ARG A 241 -1.49 -19.37 41.78
C ARG A 241 -2.08 -18.85 43.09
N LEU A 242 -3.31 -18.36 43.09
CA LEU A 242 -3.94 -17.84 44.31
C LEU A 242 -4.27 -18.96 45.31
N LEU A 243 -4.63 -20.15 44.81
CA LEU A 243 -4.87 -21.32 45.65
C LEU A 243 -3.58 -21.83 46.30
N THR A 244 -2.45 -21.76 45.58
CA THR A 244 -1.12 -22.19 46.06
C THR A 244 -0.37 -21.13 46.87
N ALA A 245 -0.65 -19.83 46.69
CA ALA A 245 0.06 -18.72 47.35
C ALA A 245 -0.27 -18.48 48.85
N HIS A 246 -0.90 -19.44 49.55
CA HIS A 246 -1.03 -19.43 51.01
C HIS A 246 -1.76 -18.24 51.68
N ALA A 247 -2.91 -17.79 51.15
CA ALA A 247 -3.87 -17.06 52.01
C ALA A 247 -4.58 -18.07 52.95
N LYS A 248 -4.37 -17.96 54.27
CA LYS A 248 -5.00 -18.81 55.30
C LYS A 248 -6.53 -18.68 55.25
N SER A 249 -7.20 -19.63 54.57
CA SER A 249 -8.65 -19.78 54.64
C SER A 249 -9.00 -20.78 55.74
N ARG A 250 -10.00 -20.45 56.56
CA ARG A 250 -10.49 -21.28 57.68
C ARG A 250 -11.29 -22.51 57.23
N GLN A 251 -11.61 -22.64 55.94
CA GLN A 251 -12.66 -23.54 55.45
C GLN A 251 -12.18 -24.72 54.59
N LEU A 252 -10.92 -24.75 54.14
CA LEU A 252 -10.40 -25.81 53.27
C LEU A 252 -9.12 -26.40 53.84
N SER A 253 -9.00 -27.73 53.81
CA SER A 253 -7.77 -28.43 54.16
C SER A 253 -6.65 -28.05 53.18
N ILE A 254 -5.40 -28.03 53.66
CA ILE A 254 -4.24 -27.61 52.87
C ILE A 254 -4.06 -28.53 51.64
N VAL A 255 -4.24 -29.84 51.84
CA VAL A 255 -4.07 -30.87 50.80
C VAL A 255 -5.10 -30.72 49.67
N ASP A 256 -6.37 -30.47 50.01
CA ASP A 256 -7.42 -30.31 49.00
C ASP A 256 -7.23 -29.06 48.14
N ARG A 257 -6.63 -28.01 48.71
CA ARG A 257 -6.32 -26.77 47.99
C ARG A 257 -5.15 -26.91 47.05
N GLU A 258 -4.09 -27.59 47.47
CA GLU A 258 -2.94 -27.87 46.62
C GLU A 258 -3.38 -28.70 45.41
N ALA A 259 -4.15 -29.76 45.63
CA ALA A 259 -4.70 -30.58 44.56
C ALA A 259 -5.63 -29.79 43.62
N LEU A 260 -6.42 -28.84 44.13
CA LEU A 260 -7.25 -27.97 43.30
C LEU A 260 -6.42 -26.94 42.54
N GLY A 261 -5.40 -26.35 43.18
CA GLY A 261 -4.46 -25.42 42.57
C GLY A 261 -3.69 -26.04 41.41
N GLU A 262 -3.20 -27.26 41.59
CA GLU A 262 -2.53 -28.04 40.55
C GLU A 262 -3.45 -28.28 39.35
N LYS A 263 -4.71 -28.68 39.56
CA LYS A 263 -5.69 -28.85 38.47
C LYS A 263 -5.89 -27.59 37.63
N TRP A 264 -5.92 -26.43 38.27
CA TRP A 264 -6.04 -25.14 37.57
C TRP A 264 -4.77 -24.76 36.82
N LEU A 265 -3.59 -25.06 37.37
CA LEU A 265 -2.30 -24.87 36.68
C LEU A 265 -2.15 -25.82 35.48
N GLU A 266 -2.55 -27.08 35.61
CA GLU A 266 -2.59 -28.04 34.49
C GLU A 266 -3.50 -27.56 33.36
N ARG A 267 -4.64 -26.96 33.71
CA ARG A 267 -5.55 -26.37 32.71
C ARG A 267 -4.89 -25.19 32.00
N ALA A 268 -4.16 -24.33 32.71
CA ALA A 268 -3.42 -23.23 32.11
C ALA A 268 -2.32 -23.74 31.16
N GLU A 269 -1.54 -24.74 31.57
CA GLU A 269 -0.50 -25.35 30.72
C GLU A 269 -1.08 -26.06 29.49
N LYS A 270 -2.31 -26.58 29.54
CA LYS A 270 -3.01 -27.12 28.36
C LYS A 270 -3.44 -26.03 27.36
N ILE A 271 -3.73 -24.82 27.83
CA ILE A 271 -4.18 -23.70 26.98
C ILE A 271 -2.98 -22.99 26.35
N LYS A 272 -1.85 -22.94 27.06
CA LYS A 272 -0.62 -22.24 26.67
C LYS A 272 -0.10 -22.54 25.25
N PRO A 273 -0.10 -23.77 24.71
CA PRO A 273 0.32 -24.04 23.33
C PRO A 273 -0.58 -23.39 22.28
N TYR A 274 -1.85 -23.13 22.60
CA TYR A 274 -2.78 -22.42 21.73
C TYR A 274 -2.62 -20.90 21.79
N LEU A 275 -1.84 -20.40 22.76
CA LEU A 275 -1.44 -19.00 22.87
C LEU A 275 -0.09 -18.73 22.20
N SER A 276 0.76 -19.75 22.08
CA SER A 276 2.02 -19.63 21.36
C SER A 276 1.78 -19.78 19.88
N VAL A 277 2.08 -18.73 19.13
CA VAL A 277 2.26 -18.85 17.68
C VAL A 277 3.73 -19.17 17.44
N ASP A 278 4.01 -20.31 16.80
CA ASP A 278 5.36 -20.73 16.41
C ASP A 278 5.88 -19.83 15.28
N TYR A 279 6.22 -18.59 15.62
CA TYR A 279 6.88 -17.67 14.69
C TYR A 279 8.24 -17.27 15.29
N ALA A 280 9.31 -17.68 14.59
CA ALA A 280 10.64 -17.18 14.89
C ALA A 280 10.66 -15.67 14.62
N MET A 281 10.77 -14.87 15.68
CA MET A 281 10.96 -13.43 15.53
C MET A 281 12.18 -13.15 14.66
N ASN A 282 12.01 -12.30 13.65
CA ASN A 282 13.14 -11.79 12.88
C ASN A 282 13.96 -10.86 13.80
N THR A 283 15.11 -11.33 14.24
CA THR A 283 15.96 -10.68 15.26
C THR A 283 16.51 -9.32 14.84
N LYS A 284 16.35 -8.94 13.57
CA LYS A 284 16.78 -7.62 13.06
C LYS A 284 15.98 -6.45 13.63
N TRP A 285 14.75 -6.70 14.11
CA TRP A 285 13.84 -5.67 14.62
C TRP A 285 13.90 -5.45 16.13
N VAL A 286 14.44 -6.40 16.89
CA VAL A 286 14.65 -6.28 18.34
C VAL A 286 15.88 -5.42 18.61
#